data_AF-A0A8X6TAC2-F1
#
_entry.id   AF-A0A8X6TAC2-F1
#
_cell.length_a   1.000
_cell.length_b   1.000
_cell.length_c   1.000
_cell.angle_alpha   90.00
_cell.angle_beta   90.00
_cell.angle_gamma   90.00
#
_symmetry.space_group_name_H-M   'P 1'
#
loop_
_entity.id
_entity.type
_entity.pdbx_description
1 polymer ?
#
loop_
_entity_poly.entity_id
_entity_poly.type
_entity_poly.pdbx_seq_one_letter_code
_entity_poly.pdbx_strand_id
1 'polypeptide(L)'
;MQFKKEILDTLTNCKIMVKILLLFSVILVLILSISAAKLEKLNGATSTIHFAEADRKEEPPKCKKHSKPMDCQEVMDNGNTESGVYTIWPRSRERKCQSIDVYCDMETAGGGWTVSVIP
;
A
#
# COMPACT_ATOMS: atom_id res chain seq x y z
N MET A 1 -70.95 19.98 -32.59
CA MET A 1 -69.66 19.60 -33.21
C MET A 1 -68.44 20.07 -32.41
N GLN A 2 -68.50 21.20 -31.66
CA GLN A 2 -67.37 21.74 -30.88
C GLN A 2 -66.87 20.84 -29.73
N PHE A 3 -67.77 20.21 -28.97
CA PHE A 3 -67.41 19.35 -27.83
C PHE A 3 -66.52 18.13 -28.22
N LYS A 4 -66.69 17.58 -29.43
CA LYS A 4 -65.83 16.49 -29.93
C LYS A 4 -64.41 16.96 -30.26
N LYS A 5 -64.24 18.23 -30.66
CA LYS A 5 -62.93 18.82 -30.98
C LYS A 5 -62.14 19.08 -29.71
N GLU A 6 -62.76 19.64 -28.68
CA GLU A 6 -62.14 19.82 -27.35
C GLU A 6 -61.71 18.49 -26.73
N ILE A 7 -62.58 17.47 -26.76
CA ILE A 7 -62.23 16.12 -26.27
C ILE A 7 -61.09 15.51 -27.10
N LEU A 8 -61.12 15.66 -28.43
CA LEU A 8 -60.06 15.14 -29.29
C LEU A 8 -58.74 15.87 -29.07
N ASP A 9 -58.76 17.18 -28.81
CA ASP A 9 -57.58 17.99 -28.49
C ASP A 9 -57.02 17.59 -27.11
N THR A 10 -57.86 17.40 -26.09
CA THR A 10 -57.43 16.87 -24.78
C THR A 10 -56.86 15.46 -24.88
N LEU A 11 -57.49 14.57 -25.67
CA LEU A 11 -56.99 13.21 -25.91
C LEU A 11 -55.69 13.20 -26.72
N THR A 12 -55.53 14.12 -27.66
CA THR A 12 -54.32 14.26 -28.47
C THR A 12 -53.17 14.80 -27.61
N ASN A 13 -53.42 15.81 -26.78
CA ASN A 13 -52.45 16.32 -25.81
C ASN A 13 -52.05 15.27 -24.76
N CYS A 14 -53.00 14.46 -24.29
CA CYS A 14 -52.71 13.34 -23.39
C CYS A 14 -51.86 12.25 -24.07
N LYS A 15 -52.18 11.86 -25.31
CA LYS A 15 -51.37 10.93 -26.11
C LYS A 15 -49.96 11.47 -26.39
N ILE A 16 -49.83 12.77 -26.65
CA ILE A 16 -48.55 13.44 -26.83
C ILE A 16 -47.77 13.44 -25.51
N MET A 17 -48.40 13.78 -24.39
CA MET A 17 -47.77 13.76 -23.06
C MET A 17 -47.29 12.35 -22.69
N VAL A 18 -48.11 11.33 -22.89
CA VAL A 18 -47.73 9.93 -22.65
C VAL A 18 -46.59 9.51 -23.58
N LYS A 19 -46.61 9.90 -24.87
CA LYS A 19 -45.49 9.66 -25.78
C LYS A 19 -44.22 10.38 -25.35
N ILE A 20 -44.29 11.62 -24.86
CA ILE A 20 -43.15 12.37 -24.35
C ILE A 20 -42.59 11.69 -23.10
N LEU A 21 -43.44 11.25 -22.16
CA LEU A 21 -43.03 10.51 -20.97
C LEU A 21 -42.39 9.17 -21.32
N LEU A 22 -42.96 8.42 -22.27
CA LEU A 22 -42.39 7.17 -22.76
C LEU A 22 -41.05 7.41 -23.47
N LEU A 23 -40.97 8.41 -24.35
CA LEU A 23 -39.71 8.78 -25.02
C LEU A 23 -38.64 9.20 -24.01
N PHE A 24 -38.99 10.00 -23.01
CA PHE A 24 -38.05 10.41 -21.95
C PHE A 24 -37.58 9.20 -21.13
N SER A 25 -38.47 8.27 -20.80
CA SER A 25 -38.11 7.04 -20.10
C SER A 25 -37.17 6.14 -20.91
N VAL A 26 -37.41 6.01 -22.22
CA VAL A 26 -36.54 5.24 -23.14
C VAL A 26 -35.19 5.93 -23.28
N ILE A 27 -35.16 7.25 -23.44
CA ILE A 27 -33.92 8.05 -23.51
C ILE A 27 -33.12 7.88 -22.22
N LEU A 28 -33.76 7.93 -21.04
CA LEU A 28 -33.09 7.73 -19.75
C LEU A 28 -32.49 6.33 -19.64
N VAL A 29 -33.23 5.28 -20.01
CA VAL A 29 -32.73 3.89 -20.02
C VAL A 29 -31.56 3.74 -21.00
N LEU A 30 -31.62 4.35 -22.18
CA LEU A 30 -30.51 4.37 -23.13
C LEU A 30 -29.29 5.07 -22.55
N ILE A 31 -29.44 6.25 -21.94
CA ILE A 31 -28.33 6.98 -21.28
C ILE A 31 -27.71 6.14 -20.15
N LEU A 32 -28.51 5.48 -19.32
CA LEU A 32 -28.04 4.59 -18.25
C LEU A 32 -27.38 3.31 -18.79
N SER A 33 -27.85 2.76 -19.91
CA SER A 33 -27.20 1.63 -20.57
C SER A 33 -25.88 2.02 -21.23
N ILE A 34 -25.79 3.25 -21.75
CA ILE A 34 -24.57 3.83 -22.30
C ILE A 34 -23.54 3.96 -21.17
N SER A 35 -23.91 4.45 -19.98
CA SER A 35 -22.99 4.54 -18.83
C SER A 35 -22.57 3.16 -18.30
N ALA A 36 -23.46 2.16 -18.23
CA ALA A 36 -23.10 0.79 -17.86
C ALA A 36 -22.04 0.20 -18.81
N ALA A 37 -22.21 0.37 -20.12
CA ALA A 37 -21.23 -0.05 -21.13
C ALA A 37 -19.93 0.79 -21.12
N LYS A 38 -19.89 1.93 -20.42
CA LYS A 38 -18.67 2.76 -20.28
C LYS A 38 -17.90 2.42 -19.00
N LEU A 39 -18.57 1.84 -18.00
CA LEU A 39 -17.95 1.46 -16.73
C LEU A 39 -17.01 0.25 -16.87
N GLU A 40 -17.26 -0.70 -17.79
CA GLU A 40 -16.31 -1.80 -18.03
C GLU A 40 -15.00 -1.35 -18.70
N LYS A 41 -15.01 -0.23 -19.43
CA LYS A 41 -13.84 0.27 -20.18
C LYS A 41 -12.90 1.15 -19.36
N LEU A 42 -13.25 1.45 -18.11
CA LEU A 42 -12.35 2.12 -17.16
C LEU A 42 -11.56 1.13 -16.29
N ASN A 43 -11.89 -0.16 -16.33
CA ASN A 43 -11.16 -1.22 -15.63
C ASN A 43 -10.04 -1.82 -16.50
N GLY A 44 -10.01 -1.47 -17.79
CA GLY A 44 -9.16 -2.09 -18.81
C GLY A 44 -8.00 -1.21 -19.29
N ALA A 45 -7.74 -0.07 -18.65
CA ALA A 45 -6.62 0.80 -18.97
C ALA A 45 -5.71 0.98 -17.75
N THR A 46 -5.14 -0.11 -17.24
CA THR A 46 -3.90 -0.04 -16.47
C THR A 46 -2.73 0.12 -17.44
N SER A 47 -2.70 1.24 -18.16
CA SER A 47 -1.50 1.67 -18.89
C SER A 47 -0.57 2.33 -17.89
N THR A 48 0.56 1.67 -17.66
CA THR A 48 1.72 2.08 -16.88
C THR A 48 1.90 3.59 -16.88
N ILE A 49 1.58 4.22 -15.76
CA ILE A 49 2.03 5.58 -15.54
C ILE A 49 3.53 5.48 -15.24
N HIS A 50 4.36 5.86 -16.23
CA HIS A 50 5.72 6.28 -15.96
C HIS A 50 5.65 7.65 -15.29
N PHE A 51 5.31 7.65 -14.00
CA PHE A 51 5.72 8.74 -13.13
C PHE A 51 7.23 8.60 -12.98
N ALA A 52 7.97 9.62 -13.40
CA ALA A 52 9.29 9.85 -12.83
C ALA A 52 9.06 10.21 -11.35
N GLU A 53 8.89 9.18 -10.51
CA GLU A 53 8.82 9.31 -9.07
C GLU A 53 10.24 9.68 -8.60
N ALA A 54 10.48 10.98 -8.44
CA ALA A 54 11.62 11.49 -7.67
C ALA A 54 11.38 11.36 -6.15
N ASP A 55 10.55 10.40 -5.75
CA ASP A 55 10.37 9.93 -4.38
C ASP A 55 10.46 8.39 -4.39
N ARG A 56 11.68 7.87 -4.59
CA ARG A 56 11.97 6.63 -3.88
C ARG A 56 11.86 7.01 -2.41
N LYS A 57 10.81 6.54 -1.74
CA LYS A 57 10.96 6.11 -0.36
C LYS A 57 12.20 5.24 -0.33
N GLU A 58 13.33 5.80 0.05
CA GLU A 58 14.36 5.01 0.68
C GLU A 58 13.68 4.50 1.94
N GLU A 59 13.05 3.31 1.86
CA GLU A 59 12.98 2.48 3.04
C GLU A 59 14.39 2.51 3.62
N PRO A 60 14.57 2.98 4.87
CA PRO A 60 15.91 3.19 5.37
C PRO A 60 16.68 1.89 5.19
N PRO A 61 17.97 1.89 4.81
CA PRO A 61 18.69 0.68 4.45
C PRO A 61 18.41 -0.42 5.49
N LYS A 62 17.67 -1.45 5.07
CA LYS A 62 17.22 -2.50 5.96
C LYS A 62 18.42 -3.39 6.23
N CYS A 63 18.85 -3.50 7.48
CA CYS A 63 19.99 -4.35 7.83
C CYS A 63 19.71 -5.79 7.41
N LYS A 64 20.56 -6.32 6.52
CA LYS A 64 20.49 -7.70 6.07
C LYS A 64 20.77 -8.63 7.25
N LYS A 65 20.05 -9.74 7.33
CA LYS A 65 20.40 -10.81 8.27
C LYS A 65 21.71 -11.45 7.79
N HIS A 66 22.66 -11.64 8.69
CA HIS A 66 23.91 -12.35 8.47
C HIS A 66 24.09 -13.41 9.55
N SER A 67 25.01 -14.35 9.32
CA SER A 67 25.39 -15.40 10.29
C SER A 67 26.43 -14.94 11.31
N LYS A 68 26.74 -13.63 11.34
CA LYS A 68 27.66 -13.04 12.31
C LYS A 68 26.94 -12.70 13.62
N PRO A 69 27.62 -12.79 14.77
CA PRO A 69 27.00 -12.54 16.06
C PRO A 69 26.50 -11.09 16.16
N MET A 70 25.26 -10.91 16.61
CA MET A 70 24.62 -9.61 16.77
C MET A 70 24.96 -8.93 18.10
N ASP A 71 25.31 -9.72 19.12
CA ASP A 71 25.63 -9.30 20.48
C ASP A 71 26.59 -10.29 21.16
N CYS A 72 26.98 -10.00 22.40
CA CYS A 72 27.90 -10.84 23.16
C CYS A 72 27.28 -12.20 23.56
N GLN A 73 25.95 -12.31 23.63
CA GLN A 73 25.31 -13.61 23.88
C GLN A 73 25.54 -14.55 22.69
N GLU A 74 25.32 -14.07 21.46
CA GLU A 74 25.62 -14.88 20.27
C GLU A 74 27.12 -15.17 20.11
N VAL A 75 28.01 -14.28 20.55
CA VAL A 75 29.45 -14.58 20.62
C VAL A 75 29.71 -15.76 21.57
N MET A 76 29.06 -15.80 22.72
CA MET A 76 29.17 -16.86 23.71
C MET A 76 28.58 -18.18 23.22
N ASP A 77 27.40 -18.14 22.59
CA ASP A 77 26.74 -19.30 21.99
C ASP A 77 27.60 -19.94 20.88
N ASN A 78 28.45 -19.13 20.23
CA ASN A 78 29.45 -19.59 19.26
C ASN A 78 30.72 -20.20 19.93
N GLY A 79 30.73 -20.35 21.25
CA GLY A 79 31.79 -21.03 22.01
C GLY A 79 32.89 -20.12 22.56
N ASN A 80 32.74 -18.79 22.47
CA ASN A 80 33.72 -17.86 23.03
C ASN A 80 33.36 -17.55 24.49
N THR A 81 34.11 -18.11 25.44
CA THR A 81 33.80 -18.03 26.87
C THR A 81 34.71 -17.08 27.64
N GLU A 82 35.68 -16.43 26.98
CA GLU A 82 36.61 -15.51 27.63
C GLU A 82 36.13 -14.07 27.49
N SER A 83 36.18 -13.30 28.58
CA SER A 83 35.89 -11.86 28.56
C SER A 83 36.92 -11.11 27.70
N GLY A 84 36.48 -10.14 26.91
CA GLY A 84 37.38 -9.44 25.99
C GLY A 84 36.67 -8.55 24.97
N VAL A 85 37.43 -7.99 24.04
CA VAL A 85 36.89 -7.18 22.95
C VAL A 85 36.50 -8.07 21.78
N TYR A 86 35.25 -7.97 21.34
CA TYR A 86 34.72 -8.70 20.20
C TYR A 86 34.04 -7.75 19.22
N THR A 87 34.15 -8.05 17.93
CA THR A 87 33.35 -7.41 16.90
C THR A 87 31.96 -8.07 16.85
N ILE A 88 30.91 -7.26 16.93
CA ILE A 88 29.53 -7.69 16.73
C ILE A 88 28.90 -6.93 15.56
N TRP A 89 27.81 -7.47 15.00
CA TRP A 89 27.11 -6.90 13.86
C TRP A 89 25.62 -6.63 14.18
N PRO A 90 25.31 -5.57 14.94
CA PRO A 90 23.93 -5.27 15.32
C PRO A 90 23.10 -4.82 14.11
N ARG A 91 21.83 -5.21 14.08
CA ARG A 91 20.87 -4.74 13.07
C ARG A 91 20.33 -3.33 13.39
N SER A 92 21.24 -2.40 13.68
CA SER A 92 20.93 -1.00 13.98
C SER A 92 20.96 -0.14 12.71
N ARG A 93 19.81 0.46 12.38
CA ARG A 93 19.71 1.46 11.30
C ARG A 93 20.48 2.74 11.64
N GLU A 94 20.51 3.13 12.90
CA GLU A 94 21.25 4.30 13.38
C GLU A 94 22.75 4.18 13.10
N ARG A 95 23.30 2.97 13.31
CA ARG A 95 24.68 2.64 12.98
C ARG A 95 24.88 2.12 11.55
N LYS A 96 23.92 2.37 10.65
CA LYS A 96 24.00 2.00 9.23
C LYS A 96 24.38 0.52 9.02
N CYS A 97 23.95 -0.36 9.91
CA CYS A 97 24.26 -1.80 9.89
C CYS A 97 25.77 -2.10 9.88
N GLN A 98 26.59 -1.20 10.44
CA GLN A 98 28.03 -1.39 10.59
C GLN A 98 28.33 -2.30 11.78
N SER A 99 29.43 -3.05 11.66
CA SER A 99 30.03 -3.73 12.79
C SER A 99 30.62 -2.73 13.77
N ILE A 100 30.70 -3.14 15.02
CA ILE A 100 31.26 -2.37 16.11
C ILE A 100 32.00 -3.31 17.05
N ASP A 101 33.10 -2.82 17.62
CA ASP A 101 33.84 -3.52 18.64
C ASP A 101 33.23 -3.19 20.00
N VAL A 102 33.05 -4.22 20.84
CA VAL A 102 32.48 -4.10 22.18
C VAL A 102 33.31 -4.90 23.17
N TYR A 103 33.34 -4.46 24.42
CA TYR A 103 33.77 -5.33 25.51
C TYR A 103 32.62 -6.27 25.88
N CYS A 104 32.87 -7.58 25.74
CA CYS A 104 32.00 -8.63 26.21
C CYS A 104 32.51 -9.18 27.55
N ASP A 105 31.61 -9.25 28.53
CA ASP A 105 31.84 -10.00 29.77
C ASP A 105 31.17 -11.37 29.62
N MET A 106 32.00 -12.41 29.52
CA MET A 106 31.59 -13.80 29.31
C MET A 106 31.64 -14.65 30.59
N GLU A 107 32.05 -14.05 31.71
CA GLU A 107 32.33 -14.79 32.94
C GLU A 107 31.34 -14.44 34.05
N THR A 108 30.92 -13.17 34.12
CA THR A 108 30.04 -12.69 35.19
C THR A 108 28.60 -13.13 34.97
N ALA A 109 27.97 -13.68 36.02
CA ALA A 109 26.54 -14.01 36.05
C ALA A 109 26.05 -14.87 34.86
N GLY A 110 26.91 -15.77 34.36
CA GLY A 110 26.59 -16.64 33.22
C GLY A 110 27.04 -16.12 31.85
N GLY A 111 27.65 -14.93 31.80
CA GLY A 111 28.27 -14.37 30.59
C GLY A 111 27.28 -13.78 29.58
N GLY A 112 27.78 -13.48 28.38
CA GLY A 112 26.99 -12.95 27.26
C GLY A 112 26.71 -11.44 27.33
N TRP A 113 27.33 -10.71 28.25
CA TRP A 113 27.03 -9.30 28.49
C TRP A 113 27.77 -8.38 27.53
N THR A 114 27.04 -7.54 26.79
CA THR A 114 27.60 -6.41 26.05
C THR A 114 27.72 -5.19 26.96
N VAL A 115 28.93 -4.89 27.43
CA VAL A 115 29.15 -3.88 28.47
C VAL A 115 29.35 -2.48 27.87
N SER A 116 30.21 -2.35 26.86
CA SER A 116 30.56 -1.05 26.28
C SER A 116 30.99 -1.18 24.84
N VAL A 117 30.78 -0.12 24.05
CA VAL A 117 31.30 0.02 22.69
C VAL A 117 32.71 0.60 22.76
N ILE A 118 33.63 0.02 22.02
CA ILE A 118 35.01 0.51 21.88
C ILE A 118 35.04 1.47 20.66
N PRO A 119 35.40 2.76 20.86
CA PRO A 119 35.42 3.77 19.80
C PRO A 119 36.61 3.64 18.84
#